data_AF-A0A3A0BDX8-F1
#
_entry.id   AF-A0A3A0BDX8-F1
#
_cell.length_a   1.000
_cell.length_b   1.000
_cell.length_c   1.000
_cell.angle_alpha   90.00
_cell.angle_beta   90.00
_cell.angle_gamma   90.00
#
_symmetry.space_group_name_H-M   'P 1'
#
loop_
_entity.id
_entity.type
_entity.pdbx_description
1 polymer ?
#
loop_
_entity_poly.entity_id
_entity_poly.type
_entity_poly.pdbx_seq_one_letter_code
_entity_poly.pdbx_strand_id
1 'polypeptide(L)'
;SAGSKRAAMMRWPVKPAASSETSQAAGGPMTAGLSILSRGQPAASEMKGVSVAYFLIHGKQGGSQSAERDLRAARNFSQAAEGEGLEQIIYLGELVDPTADLSPYLRSRHEIGFVLRHGKTPVTELRSGMIVGSGSALFEMIRYITERQPILVCPAWFFSHAQPIAIRDALAYLAEALETPDAIGRVIEIGGPSRLTYADMLLGYAKERNLRRWLIHTPFHAPRLSAYWVHMVTPIHWRVVAPLIEGLRAELVVRDETARKLFPRIQPIEYQTAVHLALGRIARDSVETSWSDALVTAMGDVKPYRFTVEDGMYVERRQTVIDLPAETVFRSYTGIGGERGWLFMDWAWGMRGWLDKAIGGVGLRRGRRHPDEIHAGESLDFWRVEEVEKNRLMRLRAEMKLPGRAWLQFESEPAAEGKDNTLFTITAYFAPYGFLGFFYWYAMWPFHKPLFDGLARRLVSRARVLARAY
;
A
#
# COMPACT_ATOMS: atom_id res chain seq x y z
N SER A 1 19.65 8.95 40.60
CA SER A 1 19.75 9.33 39.17
C SER A 1 19.15 8.20 38.35
N ALA A 2 17.95 8.38 37.79
CA ALA A 2 17.40 7.42 36.83
C ALA A 2 18.26 7.53 35.56
N GLY A 3 19.11 6.53 35.31
CA GLY A 3 19.89 6.45 34.07
C GLY A 3 18.90 6.37 32.90
N SER A 4 18.97 7.32 31.97
CA SER A 4 18.13 7.32 30.77
C SER A 4 18.41 6.04 29.98
N LYS A 5 17.42 5.13 29.92
CA LYS A 5 17.50 3.92 29.09
C LYS A 5 17.66 4.35 27.63
N ARG A 6 18.72 3.88 26.98
CA ARG A 6 18.88 4.06 25.54
C ARG A 6 18.11 2.97 24.83
N ALA A 7 17.07 3.36 24.10
CA ALA A 7 16.25 2.47 23.32
C ALA A 7 16.59 2.58 21.83
N ALA A 8 16.59 1.44 21.13
CA ALA A 8 16.77 1.41 19.68
C ALA A 8 15.61 0.66 19.01
N MET A 9 15.26 1.09 17.80
CA MET A 9 14.18 0.50 17.00
C MET A 9 14.73 -0.05 15.69
N MET A 10 14.36 -1.30 15.38
CA MET A 10 14.76 -1.95 14.14
C MET A 10 13.60 -2.04 13.15
N ARG A 11 13.81 -1.60 11.89
CA ARG A 11 12.79 -1.53 10.82
C ARG A 11 13.28 -2.12 9.49
N TRP A 12 12.35 -2.65 8.69
CA TRP A 12 12.61 -3.12 7.32
C TRP A 12 11.45 -2.76 6.36
N PRO A 13 11.66 -2.16 5.16
CA PRO A 13 12.94 -1.80 4.54
C PRO A 13 13.52 -0.51 5.14
N VAL A 14 14.83 -0.33 5.01
CA VAL A 14 15.52 0.91 5.34
C VAL A 14 15.34 1.86 4.15
N LYS A 15 14.43 2.86 4.24
CA LYS A 15 14.69 4.10 3.50
C LYS A 15 15.87 4.78 4.20
N PRO A 16 16.87 5.33 3.49
CA PRO A 16 17.86 6.17 4.14
C PRO A 16 17.11 7.31 4.83
N ALA A 17 17.15 7.35 6.16
CA ALA A 17 16.66 8.50 6.89
C ALA A 17 17.45 9.70 6.38
N ALA A 18 16.76 10.72 5.87
CA ALA A 18 17.39 12.00 5.60
C ALA A 18 17.82 12.57 6.94
N SER A 19 19.09 12.36 7.30
CA SER A 19 19.70 12.74 8.58
C SER A 19 19.13 12.04 9.82
N SER A 20 19.94 11.98 10.87
CA SER A 20 19.68 11.38 12.16
C SER A 20 18.45 11.99 12.87
N GLU A 21 17.26 11.48 12.60
CA GLU A 21 16.07 11.82 13.39
C GLU A 21 16.16 11.12 14.76
N THR A 22 16.71 11.83 15.72
CA THR A 22 16.55 11.52 17.15
C THR A 22 15.12 11.91 17.53
N SER A 23 14.22 10.93 17.54
CA SER A 23 12.87 11.11 18.06
C SER A 23 12.90 10.98 19.58
N GLN A 24 12.50 12.01 20.33
CA GLN A 24 12.18 11.87 21.75
C GLN A 24 10.80 11.21 21.87
N ALA A 25 10.76 9.92 22.19
CA ALA A 25 9.56 9.27 22.68
C ALA A 25 9.89 8.61 24.02
N ALA A 26 9.23 9.07 25.07
CA ALA A 26 9.20 8.56 26.45
C ALA A 26 10.54 7.99 27.01
N GLY A 27 11.32 8.85 27.70
CA GLY A 27 12.35 8.40 28.66
C GLY A 27 13.83 8.54 28.25
N GLY A 28 14.13 8.82 26.98
CA GLY A 28 15.52 8.98 26.53
C GLY A 28 15.69 9.27 25.03
N PRO A 29 16.92 9.51 24.55
CA PRO A 29 17.19 9.63 23.12
C PRO A 29 17.02 8.25 22.46
N MET A 30 16.03 8.12 21.55
CA MET A 30 15.93 6.96 20.66
C MET A 30 16.76 7.20 19.41
N THR A 31 17.64 6.25 19.09
CA THR A 31 18.34 6.22 17.80
C THR A 31 17.49 5.43 16.81
N ALA A 32 16.83 6.12 15.88
CA ALA A 32 16.17 5.48 14.75
C ALA A 32 17.22 5.07 13.72
N GLY A 33 17.47 3.77 13.55
CA GLY A 33 18.40 3.28 12.53
C GLY A 33 19.17 2.05 12.95
N LEU A 34 18.49 0.91 13.05
CA LEU A 34 19.15 -0.39 12.96
C LEU A 34 18.92 -0.93 11.54
N SER A 35 19.98 -0.96 10.75
CA SER A 35 19.98 -1.45 9.38
C SER A 35 20.07 -2.97 9.37
N ILE A 36 19.12 -3.63 8.72
CA ILE A 36 19.34 -5.02 8.29
C ILE A 36 20.26 -4.95 7.07
N LEU A 37 21.49 -5.44 7.22
CA LEU A 37 22.33 -5.68 6.05
C LEU A 37 21.60 -6.65 5.09
N SER A 38 21.91 -6.59 3.80
CA SER A 38 21.31 -7.42 2.73
C SER A 38 21.30 -8.94 2.99
N ARG A 39 21.96 -9.42 4.06
CA ARG A 39 22.02 -10.80 4.54
C ARG A 39 21.18 -11.12 5.78
N GLY A 40 20.36 -10.19 6.29
CA GLY A 40 19.48 -10.46 7.44
C GLY A 40 20.16 -10.39 8.81
N GLN A 41 21.36 -9.82 8.90
CA GLN A 41 22.06 -9.60 10.18
C GLN A 41 21.91 -8.13 10.58
N PRO A 42 21.41 -7.81 11.79
CA PRO A 42 21.72 -6.53 12.42
C PRO A 42 23.24 -6.47 12.60
N ALA A 43 23.87 -5.35 12.29
CA ALA A 43 25.26 -5.17 12.65
C ALA A 43 25.33 -5.07 14.18
N ALA A 44 26.01 -6.00 14.87
CA ALA A 44 26.16 -5.98 16.33
C ALA A 44 26.67 -4.61 16.85
N SER A 45 27.48 -3.93 16.03
CA SER A 45 27.93 -2.56 16.26
C SER A 45 26.82 -1.53 16.47
N GLU A 46 25.63 -1.76 15.91
CA GLU A 46 24.47 -0.86 16.03
C GLU A 46 23.69 -1.06 17.34
N MET A 47 23.87 -2.19 18.03
CA MET A 47 23.26 -2.48 19.34
C MET A 47 24.14 -2.06 20.53
N LYS A 48 25.38 -1.63 20.25
CA LYS A 48 26.35 -1.27 21.28
C LYS A 48 25.86 -0.10 22.14
N GLY A 49 25.73 -0.33 23.45
CA GLY A 49 25.28 0.69 24.41
C GLY A 49 23.76 0.93 24.42
N VAL A 50 22.97 0.01 23.86
CA VAL A 50 21.51 -0.03 23.92
C VAL A 50 21.09 -0.92 25.10
N SER A 51 20.20 -0.43 25.96
CA SER A 51 19.63 -1.23 27.07
C SER A 51 18.41 -2.03 26.60
N VAL A 52 17.56 -1.43 25.76
CA VAL A 52 16.30 -2.04 25.32
C VAL A 52 16.14 -1.89 23.81
N ALA A 53 15.72 -2.95 23.13
CA ALA A 53 15.49 -2.92 21.69
C ALA A 53 14.09 -3.39 21.28
N TYR A 54 13.46 -2.65 20.36
CA TYR A 54 12.17 -3.01 19.79
C TYR A 54 12.35 -3.86 18.53
N PHE A 55 11.75 -5.05 18.52
CA PHE A 55 11.65 -5.89 17.33
C PHE A 55 10.27 -5.69 16.67
N LEU A 56 10.22 -4.93 15.58
CA LEU A 56 8.98 -4.63 14.83
C LEU A 56 9.04 -5.15 13.38
N ILE A 57 9.95 -6.08 13.10
CA ILE A 57 10.11 -6.66 11.77
C ILE A 57 9.04 -7.72 11.56
N HIS A 58 8.23 -7.52 10.52
CA HIS A 58 7.22 -8.48 10.08
C HIS A 58 7.37 -8.73 8.57
N GLY A 59 7.32 -9.99 8.14
CA GLY A 59 7.54 -10.38 6.75
C GLY A 59 6.53 -9.80 5.78
N LYS A 60 7.04 -9.40 4.61
CA LYS A 60 6.33 -8.68 3.55
C LYS A 60 5.54 -9.57 2.57
N GLN A 61 5.66 -10.88 2.66
CA GLN A 61 5.04 -11.82 1.71
C GLN A 61 4.51 -13.02 2.49
N GLY A 62 3.21 -13.30 2.46
CA GLY A 62 2.83 -14.63 2.93
C GLY A 62 3.39 -15.72 2.01
N GLY A 63 3.92 -16.76 2.64
CA GLY A 63 4.56 -17.88 1.98
C GLY A 63 5.72 -18.42 2.82
N SER A 64 6.10 -19.68 2.59
CA SER A 64 7.14 -20.38 3.35
C SER A 64 8.50 -19.68 3.33
N GLN A 65 8.88 -19.05 2.22
CA GLN A 65 10.16 -18.35 2.09
C GLN A 65 10.24 -17.07 2.94
N SER A 66 9.12 -16.40 3.22
CA SER A 66 9.12 -15.23 4.11
C SER A 66 9.17 -15.65 5.58
N ALA A 67 8.49 -16.74 5.95
CA ALA A 67 8.51 -17.25 7.32
C ALA A 67 9.93 -17.62 7.77
N GLU A 68 10.68 -18.37 6.95
CA GLU A 68 12.07 -18.73 7.28
C GLU A 68 12.97 -17.49 7.37
N ARG A 69 12.72 -16.48 6.53
CA ARG A 69 13.48 -15.22 6.57
C ARG A 69 13.23 -14.46 7.87
N ASP A 70 11.98 -14.35 8.30
CA ASP A 70 11.62 -13.64 9.52
C ASP A 70 12.14 -14.36 10.75
N LEU A 71 12.07 -15.70 10.78
CA LEU A 71 12.67 -16.51 11.82
C LEU A 71 14.19 -16.34 11.88
N ARG A 72 14.87 -16.29 10.75
CA ARG A 72 16.30 -16.00 10.69
C ARG A 72 16.62 -14.61 11.24
N ALA A 73 15.82 -13.60 10.87
CA ALA A 73 15.99 -12.24 11.40
C ALA A 73 15.79 -12.22 12.93
N ALA A 74 14.79 -12.91 13.45
CA ALA A 74 14.54 -13.02 14.89
C ALA A 74 15.68 -13.73 15.63
N ARG A 75 16.20 -14.85 15.08
CA ARG A 75 17.37 -15.56 15.64
C ARG A 75 18.60 -14.66 15.68
N ASN A 76 18.90 -13.99 14.57
CA ASN A 76 20.06 -13.09 14.47
C ASN A 76 19.93 -11.91 15.45
N PHE A 77 18.73 -11.34 15.56
CA PHE A 77 18.44 -10.25 16.50
C PHE A 77 18.62 -10.71 17.95
N SER A 78 18.06 -11.86 18.31
CA SER A 78 18.20 -12.43 19.65
C SER A 78 19.66 -12.70 20.01
N GLN A 79 20.46 -13.21 19.06
CA GLN A 79 21.89 -13.46 19.27
C GLN A 79 22.69 -12.18 19.42
N ALA A 80 22.38 -11.15 18.62
CA ALA A 80 23.03 -9.84 18.73
C ALA A 80 22.67 -9.15 20.05
N ALA A 81 21.41 -9.23 20.47
CA ALA A 81 20.94 -8.70 21.75
C ALA A 81 21.63 -9.37 22.93
N GLU A 82 21.83 -10.69 22.87
CA GLU A 82 22.59 -11.44 23.88
C GLU A 82 24.07 -11.03 23.89
N GLY A 83 24.69 -10.93 22.70
CA GLY A 83 26.11 -10.58 22.56
C GLY A 83 26.47 -9.18 23.10
N GLU A 84 25.55 -8.22 22.98
CA GLU A 84 25.72 -6.85 23.48
C GLU A 84 25.14 -6.66 24.90
N GLY A 85 24.57 -7.70 25.51
CA GLY A 85 24.08 -7.67 26.89
C GLY A 85 22.85 -6.78 27.09
N LEU A 86 21.93 -6.74 26.12
CA LEU A 86 20.67 -6.01 26.25
C LEU A 86 19.88 -6.50 27.46
N GLU A 87 19.24 -5.56 28.16
CA GLU A 87 18.41 -5.84 29.34
C GLU A 87 17.03 -6.39 28.94
N GLN A 88 16.51 -5.97 27.78
CA GLN A 88 15.16 -6.33 27.35
C GLN A 88 14.98 -6.21 25.83
N ILE A 89 14.20 -7.13 25.27
CA ILE A 89 13.60 -7.00 23.93
C ILE A 89 12.11 -6.72 24.10
N ILE A 90 11.58 -5.74 23.37
CA ILE A 90 10.13 -5.51 23.28
C ILE A 90 9.66 -5.94 21.89
N TYR A 91 8.72 -6.89 21.84
CA TYR A 91 8.20 -7.45 20.59
C TYR A 91 6.70 -7.20 20.47
N LEU A 92 6.27 -6.67 19.32
CA LEU A 92 4.85 -6.62 18.93
C LEU A 92 4.51 -7.86 18.09
N GLY A 93 3.92 -8.84 18.75
CA GLY A 93 3.44 -10.09 18.17
C GLY A 93 1.96 -10.06 17.79
N GLU A 94 1.50 -11.17 17.23
CA GLU A 94 0.10 -11.36 16.87
C GLU A 94 -0.66 -12.04 18.01
N LEU A 95 -1.88 -11.60 18.26
CA LEU A 95 -2.81 -12.28 19.18
C LEU A 95 -3.22 -13.61 18.56
N VAL A 96 -2.83 -14.71 19.19
CA VAL A 96 -3.11 -16.07 18.71
C VAL A 96 -3.35 -17.00 19.87
N ASP A 97 -4.32 -17.89 19.72
CA ASP A 97 -4.43 -19.07 20.57
C ASP A 97 -3.45 -20.14 20.06
N PRO A 98 -2.40 -20.49 20.83
CA PRO A 98 -1.43 -21.50 20.40
C PRO A 98 -2.03 -22.91 20.28
N THR A 99 -3.21 -23.15 20.87
CA THR A 99 -3.92 -24.45 20.80
C THR A 99 -4.81 -24.57 19.56
N ALA A 100 -5.05 -23.47 18.85
CA ALA A 100 -5.89 -23.45 17.66
C ALA A 100 -5.15 -23.97 16.42
N ASP A 101 -5.92 -24.34 15.38
CA ASP A 101 -5.36 -24.62 14.06
C ASP A 101 -4.92 -23.32 13.38
N LEU A 102 -3.67 -22.95 13.59
CA LEU A 102 -3.10 -21.71 13.08
C LEU A 102 -2.73 -21.82 11.60
N SER A 103 -3.14 -20.80 10.83
CA SER A 103 -2.66 -20.61 9.46
C SER A 103 -1.12 -20.48 9.43
N PRO A 104 -0.46 -20.79 8.30
CA PRO A 104 1.00 -20.62 8.20
C PRO A 104 1.47 -19.20 8.55
N TYR A 105 0.64 -18.20 8.27
CA TYR A 105 0.89 -16.81 8.66
C TYR A 105 0.89 -16.63 10.18
N LEU A 106 -0.19 -17.01 10.86
CA LEU A 106 -0.29 -16.87 12.32
C LEU A 106 0.76 -17.72 13.05
N ARG A 107 1.04 -18.92 12.52
CA ARG A 107 2.08 -19.82 13.06
C ARG A 107 3.47 -19.18 13.00
N SER A 108 3.86 -18.61 11.86
CA SER A 108 5.15 -17.93 11.73
C SER A 108 5.30 -16.78 12.73
N ARG A 109 4.22 -16.00 12.95
CA ARG A 109 4.22 -14.88 13.90
C ARG A 109 4.37 -15.35 15.35
N HIS A 110 3.75 -16.49 15.68
CA HIS A 110 3.91 -17.16 16.96
C HIS A 110 5.33 -17.70 17.17
N GLU A 111 5.91 -18.34 16.16
CA GLU A 111 7.26 -18.89 16.18
C GLU A 111 8.33 -17.81 16.34
N ILE A 112 8.16 -16.63 15.75
CA ILE A 112 9.07 -15.48 15.96
C ILE A 112 9.13 -15.10 17.43
N GLY A 113 7.97 -14.94 18.08
CA GLY A 113 7.91 -14.63 19.49
C GLY A 113 8.57 -15.71 20.34
N PHE A 114 8.32 -16.98 20.02
CA PHE A 114 8.96 -18.12 20.66
C PHE A 114 10.49 -18.05 20.54
N VAL A 115 11.02 -17.86 19.32
CA VAL A 115 12.46 -17.75 19.06
C VAL A 115 13.11 -16.64 19.87
N LEU A 116 12.49 -15.45 19.91
CA LEU A 116 12.99 -14.33 20.70
C LEU A 116 13.04 -14.69 22.20
N ARG A 117 11.97 -15.30 22.73
CA ARG A 117 11.87 -15.71 24.15
C ARG A 117 12.81 -16.84 24.54
N HIS A 118 13.32 -17.61 23.58
CA HIS A 118 14.28 -18.69 23.84
C HIS A 118 15.71 -18.19 24.00
N GLY A 119 15.99 -16.93 23.63
CA GLY A 119 17.27 -16.30 23.90
C GLY A 119 17.48 -15.98 25.38
N LYS A 120 18.70 -15.55 25.73
CA LYS A 120 19.01 -15.14 27.12
C LYS A 120 18.46 -13.78 27.50
N THR A 121 18.29 -12.88 26.53
CA THR A 121 17.73 -11.54 26.78
C THR A 121 16.22 -11.65 27.05
N PRO A 122 15.71 -11.16 28.19
CA PRO A 122 14.29 -11.18 28.50
C PRO A 122 13.44 -10.48 27.44
N VAL A 123 12.28 -11.04 27.10
CA VAL A 123 11.37 -10.47 26.09
C VAL A 123 10.02 -10.11 26.68
N THR A 124 9.62 -8.85 26.52
CA THR A 124 8.23 -8.43 26.69
C THR A 124 7.53 -8.55 25.35
N GLU A 125 6.65 -9.55 25.21
CA GLU A 125 5.84 -9.74 24.01
C GLU A 125 4.45 -9.15 24.22
N LEU A 126 4.15 -8.07 23.51
CA LEU A 126 2.80 -7.52 23.39
C LEU A 126 2.11 -8.21 22.21
N ARG A 127 1.00 -8.92 22.46
CA ARG A 127 0.21 -9.59 21.42
C ARG A 127 -1.04 -8.80 21.12
N SER A 128 -1.15 -8.24 19.93
CA SER A 128 -2.34 -7.51 19.49
C SER A 128 -3.08 -8.25 18.38
N GLY A 129 -4.40 -8.11 18.36
CA GLY A 129 -5.20 -8.45 17.18
C GLY A 129 -5.09 -7.37 16.10
N MET A 130 -6.17 -7.15 15.36
CA MET A 130 -6.23 -6.12 14.33
C MET A 130 -5.93 -4.72 14.89
N ILE A 131 -4.91 -4.06 14.34
CA ILE A 131 -4.60 -2.66 14.67
C ILE A 131 -5.39 -1.72 13.76
N VAL A 132 -6.15 -0.79 14.34
CA VAL A 132 -6.96 0.22 13.66
C VAL A 132 -6.20 1.54 13.59
N GLY A 133 -5.81 1.92 12.37
CA GLY A 133 -5.07 3.14 12.13
C GLY A 133 -4.74 3.33 10.65
N SER A 134 -4.54 4.58 10.23
CA SER A 134 -4.11 4.91 8.86
C SER A 134 -2.81 4.16 8.52
N GLY A 135 -2.81 3.44 7.41
CA GLY A 135 -1.66 2.63 6.98
C GLY A 135 -1.62 1.19 7.52
N SER A 136 -2.56 0.79 8.40
CA SER A 136 -2.73 -0.62 8.78
C SER A 136 -3.35 -1.43 7.65
N ALA A 137 -2.81 -2.62 7.39
CA ALA A 137 -3.26 -3.51 6.33
C ALA A 137 -4.73 -3.89 6.38
N LEU A 138 -5.16 -4.39 7.53
CA LEU A 138 -6.55 -4.80 7.73
C LEU A 138 -7.49 -3.60 7.76
N PHE A 139 -7.04 -2.45 8.30
CA PHE A 139 -7.86 -1.24 8.31
C PHE A 139 -8.11 -0.70 6.90
N GLU A 140 -7.08 -0.63 6.05
CA GLU A 140 -7.23 -0.23 4.65
C GLU A 140 -8.11 -1.21 3.89
N MET A 141 -8.00 -2.52 4.15
CA MET A 141 -8.89 -3.52 3.57
C MET A 141 -10.36 -3.25 3.92
N ILE A 142 -10.68 -3.04 5.21
CA ILE A 142 -12.03 -2.69 5.68
C ILE A 142 -12.52 -1.41 5.00
N ARG A 143 -11.68 -0.38 4.94
CA ARG A 143 -12.01 0.88 4.28
C ARG A 143 -12.35 0.67 2.81
N TYR A 144 -11.47 0.06 2.01
CA TYR A 144 -11.68 -0.08 0.58
C TYR A 144 -12.88 -0.94 0.24
N ILE A 145 -13.05 -2.07 0.93
CA ILE A 145 -14.23 -2.94 0.76
C ILE A 145 -15.49 -2.12 1.06
N THR A 146 -15.52 -1.42 2.19
CA THR A 146 -16.71 -0.67 2.60
C THR A 146 -16.97 0.54 1.71
N GLU A 147 -15.96 1.28 1.26
CA GLU A 147 -16.17 2.43 0.38
C GLU A 147 -16.66 2.01 -1.01
N ARG A 148 -16.19 0.88 -1.55
CA ARG A 148 -16.42 0.49 -2.95
C ARG A 148 -17.62 -0.41 -3.16
N GLN A 149 -18.07 -1.13 -2.14
CA GLN A 149 -19.12 -2.16 -2.27
C GLN A 149 -20.37 -1.80 -1.46
N PRO A 150 -21.50 -1.44 -2.12
CA PRO A 150 -22.78 -1.25 -1.44
C PRO A 150 -23.35 -2.54 -0.84
N ILE A 151 -23.06 -3.68 -1.48
CA ILE A 151 -23.45 -5.01 -1.04
C ILE A 151 -22.20 -5.76 -0.59
N LEU A 152 -22.14 -6.11 0.68
CA LEU A 152 -21.06 -6.86 1.32
C LEU A 152 -21.42 -8.33 1.33
N VAL A 153 -20.81 -9.10 0.42
CA VAL A 153 -20.90 -10.56 0.44
C VAL A 153 -19.91 -11.06 1.48
N CYS A 154 -20.43 -11.59 2.58
CA CYS A 154 -19.68 -11.98 3.76
C CYS A 154 -19.65 -13.52 3.87
N PRO A 155 -18.56 -14.16 3.44
CA PRO A 155 -18.22 -15.53 3.82
C PRO A 155 -18.26 -15.73 5.33
N ALA A 156 -18.43 -16.98 5.78
CA ALA A 156 -18.55 -17.34 7.18
C ALA A 156 -17.43 -16.78 8.10
N TRP A 157 -16.20 -16.59 7.58
CA TRP A 157 -15.10 -16.00 8.36
C TRP A 157 -15.32 -14.54 8.76
N PHE A 158 -16.20 -13.78 8.09
CA PHE A 158 -16.53 -12.40 8.48
C PHE A 158 -17.19 -12.34 9.86
N PHE A 159 -17.73 -13.46 10.34
CA PHE A 159 -18.42 -13.58 11.61
C PHE A 159 -17.52 -14.13 12.73
N SER A 160 -16.23 -14.37 12.45
CA SER A 160 -15.24 -14.67 13.48
C SER A 160 -15.01 -13.44 14.36
N HIS A 161 -14.89 -13.65 15.67
CA HIS A 161 -14.65 -12.59 16.64
C HIS A 161 -13.19 -12.14 16.63
N ALA A 162 -13.00 -10.82 16.71
CA ALA A 162 -11.72 -10.18 16.92
C ALA A 162 -11.88 -9.03 17.91
N GLN A 163 -10.78 -8.66 18.56
CA GLN A 163 -10.73 -7.53 19.48
C GLN A 163 -9.77 -6.47 18.95
N PRO A 164 -10.23 -5.56 18.08
CA PRO A 164 -9.37 -4.57 17.45
C PRO A 164 -8.84 -3.56 18.46
N ILE A 165 -7.62 -3.06 18.25
CA ILE A 165 -6.97 -2.05 19.09
C ILE A 165 -6.60 -0.82 18.26
N ALA A 166 -6.75 0.40 18.80
CA ALA A 166 -6.29 1.58 18.07
C ALA A 166 -4.76 1.61 17.99
N ILE A 167 -4.20 2.10 16.89
CA ILE A 167 -2.75 2.27 16.75
C ILE A 167 -2.15 3.14 17.87
N ARG A 168 -2.90 4.12 18.36
CA ARG A 168 -2.48 4.96 19.49
C ARG A 168 -2.28 4.15 20.76
N ASP A 169 -3.18 3.23 21.05
CA ASP A 169 -3.11 2.40 22.26
C ASP A 169 -1.98 1.38 22.13
N ALA A 170 -1.82 0.75 20.95
CA ALA A 170 -0.69 -0.14 20.70
C ALA A 170 0.67 0.57 20.90
N LEU A 171 0.79 1.83 20.44
CA LEU A 171 1.98 2.66 20.69
C LEU A 171 2.12 3.04 22.17
N ALA A 172 1.02 3.33 22.87
CA ALA A 172 1.05 3.59 24.30
C ALA A 172 1.55 2.37 25.09
N TYR A 173 1.09 1.16 24.76
CA TYR A 173 1.59 -0.08 25.36
C TYR A 173 3.09 -0.29 25.08
N LEU A 174 3.54 -0.06 23.85
CA LEU A 174 4.96 -0.16 23.49
C LEU A 174 5.83 0.82 24.28
N ALA A 175 5.36 2.06 24.46
CA ALA A 175 6.08 3.07 25.22
C ALA A 175 6.07 2.78 26.72
N GLU A 176 4.93 2.39 27.29
CA GLU A 176 4.80 2.11 28.73
C GLU A 176 5.53 0.82 29.14
N ALA A 177 5.63 -0.16 28.24
CA ALA A 177 6.42 -1.38 28.46
C ALA A 177 7.92 -1.13 28.70
N LEU A 178 8.46 -0.01 28.21
CA LEU A 178 9.86 0.39 28.46
C LEU A 178 10.11 0.77 29.92
N GLU A 179 9.09 1.37 30.54
CA GLU A 179 9.12 1.94 31.89
C GLU A 179 8.47 1.02 32.94
N THR A 180 8.08 -0.21 32.55
CA THR A 180 7.38 -1.16 33.42
C THR A 180 8.23 -2.41 33.68
N PRO A 181 9.04 -2.45 34.77
CA PRO A 181 9.88 -3.60 35.09
C PRO A 181 9.12 -4.91 35.21
N ASP A 182 7.90 -4.88 35.74
CA ASP A 182 7.06 -6.07 35.92
C ASP A 182 6.61 -6.70 34.59
N ALA A 183 6.70 -5.97 33.47
CA ALA A 183 6.38 -6.49 32.14
C ALA A 183 7.54 -7.28 31.51
N ILE A 184 8.75 -7.21 32.08
CA ILE A 184 9.95 -7.87 31.54
C ILE A 184 9.76 -9.40 31.54
N GLY A 185 10.04 -10.04 30.41
CA GLY A 185 9.94 -11.49 30.27
C GLY A 185 8.50 -12.03 30.17
N ARG A 186 7.49 -11.16 30.06
CA ARG A 186 6.08 -11.56 29.99
C ARG A 186 5.52 -11.53 28.57
N VAL A 187 4.57 -12.42 28.33
CA VAL A 187 3.64 -12.36 27.20
C VAL A 187 2.37 -11.66 27.69
N ILE A 188 1.96 -10.60 27.00
CA ILE A 188 0.85 -9.75 27.41
C ILE A 188 -0.06 -9.53 26.20
N GLU A 189 -1.32 -9.94 26.33
CA GLU A 189 -2.33 -9.72 25.30
C GLU A 189 -2.94 -8.32 25.43
N ILE A 190 -3.00 -7.58 24.32
CA ILE A 190 -3.55 -6.22 24.26
C ILE A 190 -4.67 -6.15 23.21
N GLY A 191 -5.73 -5.42 23.55
CA GLY A 191 -6.92 -5.30 22.71
C GLY A 191 -7.72 -4.06 23.07
N GLY A 192 -8.57 -3.60 22.15
CA GLY A 192 -9.54 -2.55 22.44
C GLY A 192 -10.68 -3.04 23.34
N PRO A 193 -11.58 -2.14 23.73
CA PRO A 193 -12.66 -2.46 24.68
C PRO A 193 -13.76 -3.34 24.07
N SER A 194 -13.98 -3.27 22.76
CA SER A 194 -15.07 -3.96 22.08
C SER A 194 -14.59 -5.25 21.39
N ARG A 195 -15.30 -6.37 21.62
CA ARG A 195 -15.19 -7.60 20.83
C ARG A 195 -16.17 -7.54 19.67
N LEU A 196 -15.67 -7.60 18.44
CA LEU A 196 -16.42 -7.36 17.22
C LEU A 196 -16.22 -8.50 16.22
N THR A 197 -17.20 -8.75 15.37
CA THR A 197 -16.96 -9.51 14.14
C THR A 197 -16.36 -8.61 13.06
N TYR A 198 -15.75 -9.19 12.02
CA TYR A 198 -15.31 -8.40 10.86
C TYR A 198 -16.49 -7.74 10.12
N ALA A 199 -17.66 -8.38 10.14
CA ALA A 199 -18.91 -7.77 9.69
C ALA A 199 -19.26 -6.50 10.49
N ASP A 200 -19.19 -6.55 11.83
CA ASP A 200 -19.45 -5.39 12.69
C ASP A 200 -18.46 -4.27 12.41
N MET A 201 -17.19 -4.59 12.19
CA MET A 201 -16.16 -3.61 11.85
C MET A 201 -16.46 -2.90 10.50
N LEU A 202 -16.88 -3.64 9.48
CA LEU A 202 -17.28 -3.04 8.19
C LEU A 202 -18.50 -2.12 8.35
N LEU A 203 -19.49 -2.54 9.15
CA LEU A 203 -20.68 -1.73 9.42
C LEU A 203 -20.35 -0.50 10.29
N GLY A 204 -19.46 -0.63 11.27
CA GLY A 204 -18.98 0.48 12.10
C GLY A 204 -18.22 1.53 11.26
N TYR A 205 -17.38 1.06 10.33
CA TYR A 205 -16.77 1.93 9.32
C TYR A 205 -17.81 2.62 8.43
N ALA A 206 -18.79 1.86 7.93
CA ALA A 206 -19.85 2.40 7.07
C ALA A 206 -20.64 3.49 7.78
N LYS A 207 -20.96 3.29 9.06
CA LYS A 207 -21.61 4.27 9.92
C LYS A 207 -20.80 5.56 10.03
N GLU A 208 -19.49 5.47 10.27
CA GLU A 208 -18.60 6.64 10.36
C GLU A 208 -18.60 7.48 9.07
N ARG A 209 -18.75 6.82 7.92
CA ARG A 209 -18.75 7.45 6.60
C ARG A 209 -20.14 7.76 6.06
N ASN A 210 -21.19 7.57 6.85
CA ASN A 210 -22.60 7.71 6.42
C ASN A 210 -22.94 6.89 5.16
N LEU A 211 -22.37 5.68 5.07
CA LEU A 211 -22.54 4.76 3.97
C LEU A 211 -23.59 3.70 4.32
N ARG A 212 -24.57 3.51 3.45
CA ARG A 212 -25.54 2.40 3.59
C ARG A 212 -24.98 1.13 2.96
N ARG A 213 -24.89 0.05 3.73
CA ARG A 213 -24.32 -1.23 3.29
C ARG A 213 -25.28 -2.38 3.58
N TRP A 214 -25.46 -3.25 2.60
CA TRP A 214 -26.30 -4.42 2.68
C TRP A 214 -25.42 -5.65 2.88
N LEU A 215 -25.67 -6.42 3.92
CA LEU A 215 -24.88 -7.62 4.22
C LEU A 215 -25.58 -8.85 3.66
N ILE A 216 -24.84 -9.67 2.89
CA ILE A 216 -25.29 -10.99 2.43
C ILE A 216 -24.38 -12.04 3.02
N HIS A 217 -24.92 -12.85 3.92
CA HIS A 217 -24.20 -13.98 4.50
C HIS A 217 -24.07 -15.12 3.48
N THR A 218 -22.87 -15.69 3.38
CA THR A 218 -22.60 -16.89 2.58
C THR A 218 -21.91 -17.95 3.44
N PRO A 219 -22.39 -19.20 3.45
CA PRO A 219 -21.92 -20.23 4.39
C PRO A 219 -20.56 -20.85 4.00
N PHE A 220 -19.93 -20.39 2.90
CA PHE A 220 -18.73 -21.04 2.36
C PHE A 220 -17.45 -20.40 2.91
N HIS A 221 -16.48 -21.24 3.25
CA HIS A 221 -15.14 -20.79 3.61
C HIS A 221 -14.20 -20.82 2.41
N ALA A 222 -14.25 -19.78 1.57
CA ALA A 222 -13.39 -19.66 0.38
C ALA A 222 -12.33 -18.54 0.52
N PRO A 223 -11.28 -18.71 1.36
CA PRO A 223 -10.32 -17.65 1.69
C PRO A 223 -9.48 -17.25 0.47
N ARG A 224 -9.10 -18.20 -0.39
CA ARG A 224 -8.38 -17.90 -1.64
C ARG A 224 -9.23 -17.07 -2.60
N LEU A 225 -10.51 -17.44 -2.77
CA LEU A 225 -11.44 -16.68 -3.60
C LEU A 225 -11.69 -15.28 -3.01
N SER A 226 -11.82 -15.20 -1.67
CA SER A 226 -11.93 -13.93 -0.95
C SER A 226 -10.70 -13.05 -1.16
N ALA A 227 -9.49 -13.63 -1.14
CA ALA A 227 -8.26 -12.89 -1.38
C ALA A 227 -8.15 -12.36 -2.81
N TYR A 228 -8.55 -13.15 -3.81
CA TYR A 228 -8.66 -12.66 -5.19
C TYR A 228 -9.71 -11.55 -5.32
N TRP A 229 -10.85 -11.69 -4.66
CA TRP A 229 -11.89 -10.67 -4.64
C TRP A 229 -11.41 -9.37 -3.99
N VAL A 230 -10.76 -9.43 -2.83
CA VAL A 230 -10.19 -8.26 -2.16
C VAL A 230 -9.08 -7.65 -3.02
N HIS A 231 -8.23 -8.45 -3.66
CA HIS A 231 -7.21 -7.95 -4.57
C HIS A 231 -7.79 -7.21 -5.78
N MET A 232 -8.94 -7.67 -6.27
CA MET A 232 -9.70 -6.97 -7.28
C MET A 232 -10.21 -5.64 -6.72
N VAL A 233 -11.01 -5.66 -5.66
CA VAL A 233 -11.71 -4.45 -5.20
C VAL A 233 -10.85 -3.50 -4.38
N THR A 234 -9.61 -3.83 -4.05
CA THR A 234 -8.70 -2.98 -3.26
C THR A 234 -7.34 -2.86 -3.97
N PRO A 235 -6.54 -1.80 -3.73
CA PRO A 235 -5.16 -1.72 -4.22
C PRO A 235 -4.23 -2.80 -3.62
N ILE A 236 -4.73 -3.61 -2.69
CA ILE A 236 -3.91 -4.52 -1.92
C ILE A 236 -3.62 -5.78 -2.75
N HIS A 237 -2.35 -6.13 -2.89
CA HIS A 237 -1.96 -7.32 -3.65
C HIS A 237 -2.41 -8.62 -2.95
N TRP A 238 -2.93 -9.60 -3.71
CA TRP A 238 -3.48 -10.86 -3.15
C TRP A 238 -2.48 -11.62 -2.26
N ARG A 239 -1.17 -11.53 -2.52
CA ARG A 239 -0.11 -12.17 -1.71
C ARG A 239 0.01 -11.61 -0.30
N VAL A 240 -0.48 -10.38 -0.06
CA VAL A 240 -0.53 -9.77 1.26
C VAL A 240 -1.86 -10.06 1.94
N VAL A 241 -2.95 -10.12 1.17
CA VAL A 241 -4.30 -10.37 1.71
C VAL A 241 -4.56 -11.83 2.04
N ALA A 242 -4.17 -12.76 1.16
CA ALA A 242 -4.47 -14.19 1.33
C ALA A 242 -4.02 -14.75 2.70
N PRO A 243 -2.80 -14.46 3.19
CA PRO A 243 -2.33 -14.94 4.48
C PRO A 243 -3.11 -14.32 5.65
N LEU A 244 -3.48 -13.03 5.50
CA LEU A 244 -4.32 -12.34 6.47
C LEU A 244 -5.70 -13.02 6.56
N ILE A 245 -6.41 -13.16 5.44
CA ILE A 245 -7.74 -13.81 5.37
C ILE A 245 -7.70 -15.24 5.91
N GLU A 246 -6.65 -16.00 5.61
CA GLU A 246 -6.45 -17.34 6.17
C GLU A 246 -6.37 -17.31 7.70
N GLY A 247 -5.74 -16.27 8.28
CA GLY A 247 -5.69 -16.02 9.72
C GLY A 247 -7.00 -15.52 10.33
N LEU A 248 -7.84 -14.78 9.59
CA LEU A 248 -9.08 -14.19 10.12
C LEU A 248 -10.13 -15.21 10.55
N ARG A 249 -9.96 -16.50 10.22
CA ARG A 249 -10.83 -17.58 10.71
C ARG A 249 -10.69 -17.81 12.21
N ALA A 250 -9.50 -17.58 12.77
CA ALA A 250 -9.23 -17.77 14.18
C ALA A 250 -9.92 -16.68 15.02
N GLU A 251 -10.36 -17.04 16.23
CA GLU A 251 -10.84 -16.05 17.20
C GLU A 251 -9.65 -15.32 17.82
N LEU A 252 -9.57 -14.01 17.56
CA LEU A 252 -8.47 -13.15 18.00
C LEU A 252 -8.96 -12.22 19.10
N VAL A 253 -9.29 -12.78 20.26
CA VAL A 253 -9.80 -12.07 21.43
C VAL A 253 -8.85 -12.19 22.61
N VAL A 254 -8.74 -11.13 23.40
CA VAL A 254 -7.91 -11.10 24.61
C VAL A 254 -8.56 -12.00 25.66
N ARG A 255 -7.76 -12.90 26.25
CA ARG A 255 -8.18 -13.90 27.25
C ARG A 255 -7.65 -13.61 28.64
N ASP A 256 -6.68 -12.72 28.78
CA ASP A 256 -6.04 -12.38 30.05
C ASP A 256 -6.09 -10.89 30.37
N GLU A 257 -6.23 -10.56 31.66
CA GLU A 257 -6.34 -9.19 32.19
C GLU A 257 -4.97 -8.60 32.58
N THR A 258 -3.86 -9.29 32.28
CA THR A 258 -2.50 -8.84 32.63
C THR A 258 -2.19 -7.44 32.09
N ALA A 259 -2.61 -7.11 30.87
CA ALA A 259 -2.40 -5.77 30.31
C ALA A 259 -3.01 -4.66 31.17
N ARG A 260 -4.23 -4.89 31.68
CA ARG A 260 -4.94 -3.91 32.53
C ARG A 260 -4.27 -3.74 33.89
N LYS A 261 -3.67 -4.80 34.43
CA LYS A 261 -2.94 -4.76 35.71
C LYS A 261 -1.58 -4.07 35.59
N LEU A 262 -0.85 -4.35 34.51
CA LEU A 262 0.50 -3.82 34.30
C LEU A 262 0.49 -2.39 33.74
N PHE A 263 -0.53 -2.00 33.00
CA PHE A 263 -0.63 -0.70 32.33
C PHE A 263 -1.93 0.05 32.71
N PRO A 264 -2.16 0.36 33.99
CA PRO A 264 -3.43 0.91 34.46
C PRO A 264 -3.74 2.33 33.94
N ARG A 265 -2.74 3.01 33.37
CA ARG A 265 -2.89 4.35 32.78
C ARG A 265 -3.49 4.32 31.38
N ILE A 266 -3.37 3.19 30.69
CA ILE A 266 -3.86 3.03 29.33
C ILE A 266 -5.35 2.69 29.37
N GLN A 267 -6.17 3.55 28.78
CA GLN A 267 -7.59 3.30 28.55
C GLN A 267 -7.81 3.12 27.05
N PRO A 268 -7.99 1.87 26.58
CA PRO A 268 -8.12 1.60 25.15
C PRO A 268 -9.30 2.34 24.51
N ILE A 269 -9.08 2.88 23.32
CA ILE A 269 -10.03 3.66 22.55
C ILE A 269 -11.05 2.72 21.89
N GLU A 270 -12.33 3.08 21.96
CA GLU A 270 -13.41 2.39 21.26
C GLU A 270 -13.20 2.34 19.74
N TYR A 271 -13.67 1.25 19.11
CA TYR A 271 -13.48 1.04 17.67
C TYR A 271 -13.94 2.22 16.81
N GLN A 272 -15.13 2.76 17.08
CA GLN A 272 -15.69 3.88 16.31
C GLN A 272 -14.76 5.12 16.36
N THR A 273 -14.26 5.45 17.55
CA THR A 273 -13.33 6.56 17.77
C THR A 273 -11.99 6.29 17.09
N ALA A 274 -11.50 5.05 17.11
CA ALA A 274 -10.29 4.66 16.39
C ALA A 274 -10.43 4.86 14.88
N VAL A 275 -11.57 4.49 14.29
CA VAL A 275 -11.88 4.72 12.87
C VAL A 275 -11.94 6.22 12.56
N HIS A 276 -12.68 6.99 13.37
CA HIS A 276 -12.79 8.45 13.23
C HIS A 276 -11.40 9.11 13.16
N LEU A 277 -10.54 8.78 14.13
CA LEU A 277 -9.20 9.35 14.21
C LEU A 277 -8.27 8.87 13.08
N ALA A 278 -8.45 7.64 12.58
CA ALA A 278 -7.70 7.13 11.44
C ALA A 278 -8.08 7.88 10.15
N LEU A 279 -9.36 8.13 9.92
CA LEU A 279 -9.85 8.93 8.79
C LEU A 279 -9.39 10.39 8.86
N GLY A 280 -9.42 11.00 10.05
CA GLY A 280 -8.96 12.37 10.25
C GLY A 280 -7.46 12.57 10.00
N ARG A 281 -6.64 11.51 10.05
CA ARG A 281 -5.22 11.57 9.68
C ARG A 281 -5.02 11.49 8.17
N ILE A 282 -5.76 10.60 7.50
CA ILE A 282 -5.76 10.47 6.04
C ILE A 282 -6.16 11.79 5.36
N ALA A 283 -7.10 12.54 5.95
CA ALA A 283 -7.56 13.81 5.40
C ALA A 283 -6.56 14.98 5.56
N ARG A 284 -5.64 14.90 6.54
CA ARG A 284 -4.74 16.01 6.91
C ARG A 284 -3.34 15.87 6.35
N ASP A 285 -2.80 14.66 6.42
CA ASP A 285 -1.49 14.34 5.89
C ASP A 285 -1.72 13.34 4.76
N SER A 286 -1.24 13.62 3.55
CA SER A 286 -1.06 12.62 2.50
C SER A 286 -0.04 11.60 2.98
N VAL A 287 -0.43 10.76 3.96
CA VAL A 287 0.47 9.83 4.65
C VAL A 287 1.08 8.95 3.58
N GLU A 288 2.39 9.06 3.39
CA GLU A 288 3.18 8.07 2.67
C GLU A 288 2.88 6.72 3.30
N THR A 289 1.96 5.98 2.69
CA THR A 289 1.44 4.77 3.31
C THR A 289 2.58 3.77 3.43
N SER A 290 2.72 3.14 4.60
CA SER A 290 3.62 1.97 4.77
C SER A 290 3.28 0.82 3.80
N TRP A 291 2.14 0.90 3.12
CA TRP A 291 1.72 0.06 2.01
C TRP A 291 2.44 0.32 0.70
N SER A 292 2.77 1.57 0.39
CA SER A 292 3.58 1.92 -0.79
C SER A 292 4.91 1.18 -0.73
N ASP A 293 5.56 1.16 0.44
CA ASP A 293 6.83 0.44 0.66
C ASP A 293 6.65 -1.10 0.58
N ALA A 294 5.51 -1.64 1.02
CA ALA A 294 5.19 -3.07 0.91
C ALA A 294 4.92 -3.50 -0.56
N LEU A 295 4.23 -2.67 -1.33
CA LEU A 295 3.98 -2.86 -2.77
C LEU A 295 5.25 -2.69 -3.61
N VAL A 296 6.07 -1.67 -3.31
CA VAL A 296 7.37 -1.44 -3.98
C VAL A 296 8.32 -2.62 -3.77
N THR A 297 8.34 -3.21 -2.57
CA THR A 297 9.22 -4.37 -2.29
C THR A 297 8.69 -5.68 -2.91
N ALA A 298 7.38 -5.84 -3.08
CA ALA A 298 6.79 -7.04 -3.68
C ALA A 298 7.05 -7.17 -5.19
N MET A 299 7.36 -6.06 -5.87
CA MET A 299 7.49 -6.01 -7.34
C MET A 299 8.92 -6.11 -7.89
N GLY A 300 9.95 -6.09 -7.04
CA GLY A 300 11.35 -6.17 -7.49
C GLY A 300 11.79 -4.96 -8.32
N ASP A 301 13.10 -4.87 -8.59
CA ASP A 301 13.67 -3.76 -9.35
C ASP A 301 13.18 -3.67 -10.80
N VAL A 302 13.12 -2.42 -11.25
CA VAL A 302 12.71 -1.85 -12.55
C VAL A 302 12.45 -2.86 -13.67
N LYS A 303 11.18 -3.05 -14.00
CA LYS A 303 10.72 -3.65 -15.27
C LYS A 303 10.13 -2.56 -16.17
N PRO A 304 10.22 -2.69 -17.51
CA PRO A 304 9.71 -1.71 -18.48
C PRO A 304 8.19 -1.50 -18.49
N TYR A 305 7.47 -2.18 -17.59
CA TYR A 305 6.03 -2.10 -17.38
C TYR A 305 5.74 -2.01 -15.88
N ARG A 306 5.06 -0.95 -15.44
CA ARG A 306 4.65 -0.77 -14.05
C ARG A 306 3.14 -0.55 -13.97
N PHE A 307 2.47 -1.45 -13.26
CA PHE A 307 1.10 -1.27 -12.81
C PHE A 307 1.11 -0.96 -11.32
N THR A 308 0.64 0.23 -10.94
CA THR A 308 0.54 0.65 -9.54
C THR A 308 -0.84 1.19 -9.27
N VAL A 309 -1.30 1.05 -8.02
CA VAL A 309 -2.47 1.76 -7.54
C VAL A 309 -2.02 2.83 -6.56
N GLU A 310 -1.98 4.07 -7.02
CA GLU A 310 -1.60 5.24 -6.21
C GLU A 310 -2.88 6.02 -5.88
N ASP A 311 -3.14 6.25 -4.59
CA ASP A 311 -4.35 6.93 -4.08
C ASP A 311 -5.68 6.36 -4.61
N GLY A 312 -5.72 5.05 -4.90
CA GLY A 312 -6.89 4.38 -5.44
C GLY A 312 -7.07 4.51 -6.96
N MET A 313 -6.13 5.16 -7.66
CA MET A 313 -6.07 5.25 -9.12
C MET A 313 -5.28 4.10 -9.71
N TYR A 314 -5.81 3.44 -10.74
CA TYR A 314 -5.06 2.51 -11.56
C TYR A 314 -4.10 3.27 -12.46
N VAL A 315 -2.81 2.96 -12.37
CA VAL A 315 -1.75 3.57 -13.18
C VAL A 315 -1.11 2.51 -14.04
N GLU A 316 -1.14 2.70 -15.36
CA GLU A 316 -0.40 1.88 -16.33
C GLU A 316 0.68 2.74 -16.99
N ARG A 317 1.95 2.43 -16.73
CA ARG A 317 3.10 3.16 -17.29
C ARG A 317 3.89 2.30 -18.26
N ARG A 318 4.24 2.88 -19.42
CA ARG A 318 5.09 2.29 -20.47
C ARG A 318 6.24 3.23 -20.77
N GLN A 319 7.45 2.70 -20.86
CA GLN A 319 8.65 3.49 -21.09
C GLN A 319 9.48 2.89 -22.22
N THR A 320 10.05 3.76 -23.05
CA THR A 320 10.98 3.35 -24.11
C THR A 320 12.03 4.43 -24.29
N VAL A 321 13.28 4.02 -24.51
CA VAL A 321 14.37 4.94 -24.82
C VAL A 321 14.40 5.14 -26.33
N ILE A 322 14.43 6.41 -26.74
CA ILE A 322 14.47 6.85 -28.14
C ILE A 322 15.76 7.64 -28.34
N ASP A 323 16.54 7.27 -29.35
CA ASP A 323 17.73 7.99 -29.81
C ASP A 323 17.32 9.19 -30.68
N LEU A 324 16.57 10.12 -30.07
CA LEU A 324 16.16 11.42 -30.61
C LEU A 324 16.07 12.46 -29.49
N PRO A 325 16.26 13.76 -29.79
CA PRO A 325 16.04 14.84 -28.82
C PRO A 325 14.60 14.91 -28.28
N ALA A 326 14.46 15.33 -27.03
CA ALA A 326 13.17 15.38 -26.32
C ALA A 326 12.14 16.27 -27.05
N GLU A 327 12.60 17.34 -27.69
CA GLU A 327 11.76 18.23 -28.52
C GLU A 327 11.12 17.49 -29.71
N THR A 328 11.88 16.62 -30.39
CA THR A 328 11.37 15.85 -31.53
C THR A 328 10.34 14.82 -31.07
N VAL A 329 10.58 14.19 -29.91
CA VAL A 329 9.62 13.27 -29.28
C VAL A 329 8.37 14.02 -28.85
N PHE A 330 8.51 15.20 -28.24
CA PHE A 330 7.39 16.09 -27.87
C PHE A 330 6.50 16.42 -29.06
N ARG A 331 7.08 16.88 -30.17
CA ARG A 331 6.34 17.18 -31.41
C ARG A 331 5.60 15.98 -32.00
N SER A 332 6.10 14.77 -31.73
CA SER A 332 5.44 13.55 -32.21
C SER A 332 4.08 13.32 -31.54
N TYR A 333 3.98 13.52 -30.22
CA TYR A 333 2.75 13.29 -29.47
C TYR A 333 1.85 14.52 -29.37
N THR A 334 2.37 15.75 -29.42
CA THR A 334 1.51 16.94 -29.47
C THR A 334 0.74 17.08 -30.78
N GLY A 335 1.21 16.43 -31.85
CA GLY A 335 0.59 16.44 -33.17
C GLY A 335 -0.48 15.36 -33.41
N ILE A 336 -0.93 14.62 -32.37
CA ILE A 336 -1.99 13.61 -32.48
C ILE A 336 -3.40 14.22 -32.55
N GLY A 337 -4.39 13.51 -33.09
CA GLY A 337 -5.76 13.99 -33.20
C GLY A 337 -6.01 14.88 -34.43
N GLY A 338 -7.19 15.51 -34.51
CA GLY A 338 -7.63 16.22 -35.72
C GLY A 338 -7.74 15.26 -36.91
N GLU A 339 -7.31 15.70 -38.10
CA GLU A 339 -7.30 14.85 -39.31
C GLU A 339 -6.34 13.66 -39.22
N ARG A 340 -5.32 13.74 -38.35
CA ARG A 340 -4.30 12.69 -38.19
C ARG A 340 -4.76 11.54 -37.29
N GLY A 341 -5.79 11.78 -36.47
CA GLY A 341 -6.31 10.78 -35.53
C GLY A 341 -5.26 10.31 -34.51
N TRP A 342 -5.51 9.14 -33.92
CA TRP A 342 -4.68 8.60 -32.84
C TRP A 342 -3.50 7.74 -33.30
N LEU A 343 -3.18 7.72 -34.61
CA LEU A 343 -2.08 6.98 -35.25
C LEU A 343 -2.12 5.44 -35.11
N PHE A 344 -2.82 4.90 -34.12
CA PHE A 344 -3.01 3.48 -33.88
C PHE A 344 -4.44 3.18 -33.46
N MET A 345 -5.05 2.16 -34.07
CA MET A 345 -6.44 1.74 -33.82
C MET A 345 -7.44 2.92 -33.81
N ASP A 346 -7.27 3.87 -34.75
CA ASP A 346 -8.11 5.08 -34.84
C ASP A 346 -9.61 4.75 -34.94
N TRP A 347 -9.95 3.64 -35.59
CA TRP A 347 -11.32 3.12 -35.66
C TRP A 347 -11.91 2.78 -34.27
N ALA A 348 -11.09 2.29 -33.33
CA ALA A 348 -11.53 1.92 -31.99
C ALA A 348 -11.83 3.17 -31.16
N TRP A 349 -11.02 4.23 -31.33
CA TRP A 349 -11.31 5.55 -30.78
C TRP A 349 -12.59 6.15 -31.39
N GLY A 350 -12.81 5.96 -32.70
CA GLY A 350 -14.06 6.33 -33.37
C GLY A 350 -15.28 5.60 -32.79
N MET A 351 -15.19 4.27 -32.63
CA MET A 351 -16.23 3.45 -32.00
C MET A 351 -16.51 3.90 -30.57
N ARG A 352 -15.46 4.16 -29.78
CA ARG A 352 -15.59 4.64 -28.40
C ARG A 352 -16.29 6.00 -28.33
N GLY A 353 -15.96 6.90 -29.25
CA GLY A 353 -16.60 8.22 -29.36
C GLY A 353 -18.06 8.12 -29.80
N TRP A 354 -18.42 7.18 -30.66
CA TRP A 354 -19.83 6.90 -31.00
C TRP A 354 -20.61 6.37 -29.79
N LEU A 355 -20.07 5.38 -29.07
CA LEU A 355 -20.66 4.85 -27.85
C LEU A 355 -20.85 5.94 -26.79
N ASP A 356 -19.87 6.81 -26.63
CA ASP A 356 -19.95 7.97 -25.72
C ASP A 356 -21.14 8.87 -26.07
N LYS A 357 -21.27 9.22 -27.35
CA LYS A 357 -22.38 10.06 -27.83
C LYS A 357 -23.74 9.39 -27.63
N ALA A 358 -23.82 8.07 -27.83
CA ALA A 358 -25.06 7.30 -27.64
C ALA A 358 -25.56 7.34 -26.18
N ILE A 359 -24.66 7.42 -25.20
CA ILE A 359 -25.01 7.57 -23.78
C ILE A 359 -25.02 9.04 -23.30
N GLY A 360 -25.02 10.00 -24.23
CA GLY A 360 -25.12 11.45 -23.97
C GLY A 360 -23.81 12.10 -23.50
N GLY A 361 -22.66 11.54 -23.86
CA GLY A 361 -21.34 12.13 -23.69
C GLY A 361 -20.97 13.11 -24.82
N VAL A 362 -19.74 13.63 -24.79
CA VAL A 362 -19.26 14.65 -25.74
C VAL A 362 -19.02 14.12 -27.15
N GLY A 363 -18.76 12.81 -27.28
CA GLY A 363 -18.46 12.14 -28.55
C GLY A 363 -17.09 12.48 -29.14
N LEU A 364 -16.80 11.95 -30.33
CA LEU A 364 -15.56 12.27 -31.07
C LEU A 364 -15.67 13.66 -31.72
N ARG A 365 -14.86 14.61 -31.28
CA ARG A 365 -14.77 15.97 -31.84
C ARG A 365 -13.44 16.16 -32.57
N ARG A 366 -13.41 15.78 -33.85
CA ARG A 366 -12.23 15.98 -34.71
C ARG A 366 -12.12 17.45 -35.12
N GLY A 367 -11.64 18.29 -34.22
CA GLY A 367 -11.35 19.70 -34.48
C GLY A 367 -10.10 20.12 -33.71
N ARG A 368 -9.11 20.69 -34.41
CA ARG A 368 -7.91 21.29 -33.83
C ARG A 368 -7.76 22.72 -34.32
N ARG A 369 -7.19 23.58 -33.47
CA ARG A 369 -6.82 24.95 -33.84
C ARG A 369 -5.57 24.97 -34.73
N HIS A 370 -4.57 24.15 -34.39
CA HIS A 370 -3.35 23.96 -35.17
C HIS A 370 -3.00 22.46 -35.24
N PRO A 371 -2.49 21.94 -36.36
CA PRO A 371 -2.19 20.52 -36.51
C PRO A 371 -1.05 20.04 -35.60
N ASP A 372 -0.08 20.90 -35.27
CA ASP A 372 1.14 20.51 -34.51
C ASP A 372 1.30 21.22 -33.16
N GLU A 373 0.52 22.28 -32.92
CA GLU A 373 0.58 23.05 -31.67
C GLU A 373 -0.68 22.74 -30.86
N ILE A 374 -0.50 22.60 -29.54
CA ILE A 374 -1.57 22.28 -28.60
C ILE A 374 -1.39 23.10 -27.33
N HIS A 375 -2.49 23.67 -26.85
CA HIS A 375 -2.50 24.50 -25.65
C HIS A 375 -3.37 23.88 -24.56
N ALA A 376 -3.04 24.18 -23.30
CA ALA A 376 -3.89 23.82 -22.18
C ALA A 376 -5.31 24.39 -22.36
N GLY A 377 -6.31 23.58 -22.07
CA GLY A 377 -7.73 23.89 -22.29
C GLY A 377 -8.28 23.48 -23.66
N GLU A 378 -7.46 23.14 -24.64
CA GLU A 378 -7.95 22.69 -25.95
C GLU A 378 -8.61 21.31 -25.88
N SER A 379 -9.63 21.08 -26.71
CA SER A 379 -10.25 19.76 -26.86
C SER A 379 -9.53 18.96 -27.93
N LEU A 380 -9.17 17.72 -27.61
CA LEU A 380 -8.65 16.73 -28.53
C LEU A 380 -9.60 15.54 -28.52
N ASP A 381 -10.53 15.52 -29.47
CA ASP A 381 -11.65 14.58 -29.51
C ASP A 381 -12.50 14.61 -28.23
N PHE A 382 -12.51 13.52 -27.47
CA PHE A 382 -13.16 13.39 -26.16
C PHE A 382 -12.18 13.57 -24.99
N TRP A 383 -11.02 14.16 -25.25
CA TRP A 383 -10.04 14.56 -24.24
C TRP A 383 -9.95 16.08 -24.15
N ARG A 384 -9.68 16.56 -22.95
CA ARG A 384 -9.28 17.93 -22.68
C ARG A 384 -7.79 17.95 -22.39
N VAL A 385 -7.07 18.84 -23.04
CA VAL A 385 -5.68 19.12 -22.69
C VAL A 385 -5.70 19.84 -21.35
N GLU A 386 -5.15 19.20 -20.33
CA GLU A 386 -5.12 19.74 -18.97
C GLU A 386 -3.82 20.50 -18.73
N GLU A 387 -2.71 19.96 -19.22
CA GLU A 387 -1.37 20.51 -19.00
C GLU A 387 -0.48 20.25 -20.21
N VAL A 388 0.34 21.24 -20.58
CA VAL A 388 1.37 21.13 -21.62
C VAL A 388 2.62 21.87 -21.13
N GLU A 389 3.70 21.14 -20.91
CA GLU A 389 5.03 21.70 -20.70
C GLU A 389 5.84 21.53 -21.98
N LYS A 390 6.30 22.64 -22.56
CA LYS A 390 7.04 22.63 -23.83
C LYS A 390 8.23 21.69 -23.76
N ASN A 391 8.38 20.83 -24.78
CA ASN A 391 9.45 19.84 -24.93
C ASN A 391 9.47 18.71 -23.89
N ARG A 392 8.48 18.64 -22.99
CA ARG A 392 8.51 17.69 -21.87
C ARG A 392 7.22 16.92 -21.65
N LEU A 393 6.06 17.56 -21.58
CA LEU A 393 4.85 16.91 -21.08
C LEU A 393 3.58 17.36 -21.81
N MET A 394 2.68 16.41 -22.05
CA MET A 394 1.29 16.67 -22.43
C MET A 394 0.37 15.75 -21.63
N ARG A 395 -0.54 16.34 -20.82
CA ARG A 395 -1.57 15.62 -20.07
C ARG A 395 -2.95 15.86 -20.65
N LEU A 396 -3.65 14.77 -20.90
CA LEU A 396 -5.01 14.74 -21.41
C LEU A 396 -5.95 14.19 -20.34
N ARG A 397 -7.06 14.87 -20.06
CA ARG A 397 -8.14 14.41 -19.18
C ARG A 397 -9.33 13.97 -20.01
N ALA A 398 -9.90 12.79 -19.73
CA ALA A 398 -11.06 12.30 -20.45
C ALA A 398 -12.30 13.16 -20.12
N GLU A 399 -13.04 13.55 -21.16
CA GLU A 399 -14.37 14.19 -21.08
C GLU A 399 -15.51 13.22 -21.43
N MET A 400 -15.19 12.06 -22.00
CA MET A 400 -16.15 10.98 -22.23
C MET A 400 -16.78 10.48 -20.92
N LYS A 401 -18.02 10.00 -21.00
CA LYS A 401 -18.69 9.33 -19.89
C LYS A 401 -18.00 8.01 -19.59
N LEU A 402 -17.39 7.97 -18.42
CA LEU A 402 -16.72 6.80 -17.85
C LEU A 402 -17.25 6.62 -16.43
N PRO A 403 -17.31 5.37 -15.93
CA PRO A 403 -17.55 5.11 -14.51
C PRO A 403 -16.29 5.43 -13.68
N GLY A 404 -15.67 6.59 -13.88
CA GLY A 404 -14.42 7.01 -13.27
C GLY A 404 -13.86 8.28 -13.92
N ARG A 405 -12.71 8.75 -13.45
CA ARG A 405 -11.91 9.78 -14.13
C ARG A 405 -10.71 9.13 -14.79
N ALA A 406 -10.36 9.55 -16.00
CA ALA A 406 -9.23 9.01 -16.72
C ALA A 406 -8.31 10.13 -17.21
N TRP A 407 -7.01 9.87 -17.20
CA TRP A 407 -6.00 10.73 -17.79
C TRP A 407 -5.04 9.91 -18.65
N LEU A 408 -4.50 10.55 -19.67
CA LEU A 408 -3.43 10.02 -20.49
C LEU A 408 -2.32 11.07 -20.56
N GLN A 409 -1.13 10.68 -20.13
CA GLN A 409 0.03 11.55 -20.04
C GLN A 409 1.15 11.02 -20.94
N PHE A 410 1.76 11.94 -21.68
CA PHE A 410 2.95 11.71 -22.48
C PHE A 410 4.09 12.55 -21.91
N GLU A 411 5.25 11.93 -21.75
CA GLU A 411 6.44 12.58 -21.21
C GLU A 411 7.67 12.26 -22.07
N SER A 412 8.51 13.26 -22.28
CA SER A 412 9.81 13.16 -22.95
C SER A 412 10.89 13.75 -22.04
N GLU A 413 11.62 12.88 -21.35
CA GLU A 413 12.71 13.27 -20.45
C GLU A 413 14.08 12.96 -21.08
N PRO A 414 15.06 13.87 -21.03
CA PRO A 414 16.42 13.56 -21.47
C PRO A 414 16.99 12.39 -20.66
N ALA A 415 17.54 11.38 -21.33
CA ALA A 415 18.22 10.28 -20.66
C ALA A 415 19.56 10.75 -20.08
N ALA A 416 19.99 10.15 -18.96
CA ALA A 416 21.19 10.56 -18.23
C ALA A 416 22.51 10.44 -19.05
N GLU A 417 22.51 9.70 -20.17
CA GLU A 417 23.64 9.54 -21.09
C GLU A 417 23.31 10.12 -22.47
N GLY A 418 23.75 11.36 -22.71
CA GLY A 418 23.74 12.02 -24.03
C GLY A 418 22.53 12.91 -24.31
N LYS A 419 22.78 14.09 -24.93
CA LYS A 419 21.74 15.08 -25.30
C LYS A 419 20.74 14.57 -26.34
N ASP A 420 21.04 13.45 -27.00
CA ASP A 420 20.27 12.89 -28.10
C ASP A 420 19.41 11.68 -27.71
N ASN A 421 19.44 11.27 -26.43
CA ASN A 421 18.60 10.18 -25.94
C ASN A 421 17.44 10.71 -25.08
N THR A 422 16.23 10.22 -25.35
CA THR A 422 15.02 10.59 -24.61
C THR A 422 14.34 9.35 -24.05
N LEU A 423 14.04 9.37 -22.75
CA LEU A 423 13.10 8.45 -22.12
C LEU A 423 11.67 8.92 -22.43
N PHE A 424 11.02 8.25 -23.38
CA PHE A 424 9.62 8.48 -23.70
C PHE A 424 8.73 7.63 -22.80
N THR A 425 7.82 8.28 -22.07
CA THR A 425 6.90 7.64 -21.15
C THR A 425 5.45 7.93 -21.55
N ILE A 426 4.62 6.89 -21.59
CA ILE A 426 3.16 7.00 -21.68
C ILE A 426 2.59 6.47 -20.37
N THR A 427 1.78 7.30 -19.70
CA THR A 427 1.09 6.90 -18.47
C THR A 427 -0.42 7.07 -18.62
N ALA A 428 -1.18 5.99 -18.45
CA ALA A 428 -2.63 6.03 -18.35
C ALA A 428 -3.03 5.96 -16.87
N TYR A 429 -3.75 6.97 -16.40
CA TYR A 429 -4.31 7.04 -15.05
C TYR A 429 -5.82 6.81 -15.10
N PHE A 430 -6.35 6.02 -14.19
CA PHE A 430 -7.80 5.81 -14.07
C PHE A 430 -8.24 5.74 -12.61
N ALA A 431 -9.02 6.72 -12.17
CA ALA A 431 -9.67 6.77 -10.87
C ALA A 431 -11.09 6.18 -10.98
N PRO A 432 -11.34 4.92 -10.59
CA PRO A 432 -12.64 4.27 -10.74
C PRO A 432 -13.68 4.87 -9.78
N TYR A 433 -14.92 5.01 -10.26
CA TYR A 433 -16.08 5.25 -9.40
C TYR A 433 -16.74 3.92 -9.01
N GLY A 434 -16.54 3.51 -7.76
CA GLY A 434 -17.15 2.31 -7.19
C GLY A 434 -16.90 1.02 -8.00
N PHE A 435 -17.85 0.09 -7.92
CA PHE A 435 -17.75 -1.22 -8.57
C PHE A 435 -17.83 -1.15 -10.11
N LEU A 436 -18.64 -0.24 -10.68
CA LEU A 436 -18.76 -0.11 -12.14
C LEU A 436 -17.47 0.42 -12.77
N GLY A 437 -16.77 1.34 -12.09
CA GLY A 437 -15.46 1.83 -12.51
C GLY A 437 -14.43 0.72 -12.54
N PHE A 438 -14.42 -0.07 -11.48
CA PHE A 438 -13.58 -1.25 -11.37
C PHE A 438 -13.80 -2.23 -12.55
N PHE A 439 -15.05 -2.65 -12.78
CA PHE A 439 -15.36 -3.60 -13.85
C PHE A 439 -14.97 -3.05 -15.22
N TYR A 440 -15.24 -1.76 -15.47
CA TYR A 440 -14.86 -1.09 -16.70
C TYR A 440 -13.34 -1.16 -16.96
N TRP A 441 -12.52 -0.90 -15.94
CA TRP A 441 -11.06 -0.98 -16.07
C TRP A 441 -10.59 -2.38 -16.50
N TYR A 442 -11.06 -3.42 -15.82
CA TYR A 442 -10.65 -4.80 -16.11
C TYR A 442 -11.20 -5.32 -17.44
N ALA A 443 -12.40 -4.89 -17.84
CA ALA A 443 -12.94 -5.19 -19.17
C ALA A 443 -12.07 -4.57 -20.28
N MET A 444 -11.49 -3.39 -20.04
CA MET A 444 -10.64 -2.69 -21.01
C MET A 444 -9.17 -3.13 -20.97
N TRP A 445 -8.69 -3.69 -19.85
CA TRP A 445 -7.33 -4.20 -19.66
C TRP A 445 -6.77 -5.06 -20.83
N PRO A 446 -7.48 -6.09 -21.34
CA PRO A 446 -6.96 -6.90 -22.45
C PRO A 446 -6.73 -6.08 -23.74
N PHE A 447 -7.43 -4.95 -23.88
CA PHE A 447 -7.29 -4.03 -25.02
C PHE A 447 -6.23 -2.94 -24.78
N HIS A 448 -5.94 -2.58 -23.52
CA HIS A 448 -4.95 -1.56 -23.19
C HIS A 448 -3.54 -1.92 -23.67
N LYS A 449 -3.11 -3.17 -23.45
CA LYS A 449 -1.78 -3.63 -23.88
C LYS A 449 -1.54 -3.41 -25.38
N PRO A 450 -2.34 -3.99 -26.30
CA PRO A 450 -2.14 -3.78 -27.72
C PRO A 450 -2.30 -2.31 -28.13
N LEU A 451 -3.25 -1.58 -27.51
CA LEU A 451 -3.51 -0.17 -27.80
C LEU A 451 -2.30 0.71 -27.48
N PHE A 452 -1.79 0.68 -26.25
CA PHE A 452 -0.70 1.54 -25.82
C PHE A 452 0.65 1.11 -26.41
N ASP A 453 0.91 -0.19 -26.59
CA ASP A 453 2.11 -0.67 -27.28
C ASP A 453 2.11 -0.29 -28.77
N GLY A 454 0.95 -0.28 -29.41
CA GLY A 454 0.79 0.18 -30.79
C GLY A 454 0.93 1.70 -30.92
N LEU A 455 0.32 2.45 -30.02
CA LEU A 455 0.41 3.91 -29.96
C LEU A 455 1.86 4.36 -29.74
N ALA A 456 2.55 3.79 -28.76
CA ALA A 456 3.96 4.09 -28.49
C ALA A 456 4.83 3.86 -29.73
N ARG A 457 4.69 2.72 -30.41
CA ARG A 457 5.43 2.42 -31.64
C ARG A 457 5.14 3.42 -32.76
N ARG A 458 3.88 3.83 -32.94
CA ARG A 458 3.50 4.80 -33.98
C ARG A 458 4.02 6.20 -33.69
N LEU A 459 4.03 6.62 -32.42
CA LEU A 459 4.63 7.88 -31.97
C LEU A 459 6.14 7.89 -32.18
N VAL A 460 6.84 6.81 -31.83
CA VAL A 460 8.28 6.64 -32.11
C VAL A 460 8.58 6.74 -33.61
N SER A 461 7.80 6.04 -34.45
CA SER A 461 7.96 6.11 -35.91
C SER A 461 7.74 7.53 -36.44
N ARG A 462 6.76 8.26 -35.90
CA ARG A 462 6.51 9.67 -36.26
C ARG A 462 7.66 10.58 -35.83
N ALA A 463 8.19 10.41 -34.62
CA ALA A 463 9.35 11.16 -34.14
C ALA A 463 10.54 10.99 -35.10
N ARG A 464 10.80 9.77 -35.58
CA ARG A 464 11.86 9.49 -36.57
C ARG A 464 11.61 10.14 -37.93
N VAL A 465 10.36 10.27 -38.37
CA VAL A 465 10.04 11.00 -39.61
C VAL A 465 10.25 12.50 -39.42
N LEU A 466 9.82 13.06 -38.30
CA LEU A 466 10.03 14.47 -37.97
C LEU A 466 11.52 14.82 -37.88
N ALA A 467 12.33 13.93 -37.33
CA ALA A 467 13.78 14.07 -37.25
C ALA A 467 14.50 14.07 -38.61
N ARG A 468 13.86 13.55 -39.67
CA ARG A 468 14.42 13.52 -41.03
C ARG A 468 13.95 14.70 -41.89
N ALA A 469 12.87 15.36 -41.47
CA ALA A 469 12.27 16.48 -42.18
C ALA A 469 12.86 17.84 -41.77
N TYR A 470 13.68 17.84 -40.71
CA TYR A 470 14.52 18.93 -40.23
C TYR A 470 15.96 18.43 -40.26
#